data_AF-A0A2S7WH19-F1
#
_entry.id   AF-A0A2S7WH19-F1
#
_cell.length_a   1.000
_cell.length_b   1.000
_cell.length_c   1.000
_cell.angle_alpha   90.00
_cell.angle_beta   90.00
_cell.angle_gamma   90.00
#
_symmetry.space_group_name_H-M   'P 1'
#
loop_
_entity.id
_entity.type
_entity.pdbx_description
1 polymer ?
#
loop_
_entity_poly.entity_id
_entity_poly.type
_entity_poly.pdbx_seq_one_letter_code
_entity_poly.pdbx_strand_id
1 'polypeptide(L)'
;MNDITEIITSNFSELDKLLENYYIPISIVGKVYGNYSSKDKVERIRGLNTFRNFYNEKAGDYKSCYLLYQNNLERIGLERITSTFNNLCKTHSKTKIALCGHGKEQEFCYRHILKNFLAENNINVVNNEKVDMSLQKKLWKYDEYKTRGHFNLDDEIIGRKLQGSKWIVAKTMPKNPHSYTLRKDMGDDNLFLKIASHIRYFGKIEIFEGVAYRVFYHNGYKYWDHPCDLLNNNVDLINRAIVN
;
A
#
# COMPACT_ATOMS: atom_id res chain seq x y z
N MET A 1 -10.84 30.56 17.95
CA MET A 1 -10.26 29.20 17.80
C MET A 1 -8.81 29.40 17.41
N ASN A 2 -7.88 28.53 17.80
CA ASN A 2 -6.50 28.66 17.34
C ASN A 2 -6.37 27.87 16.04
N ASP A 3 -6.22 28.58 14.93
CA ASP A 3 -6.11 27.96 13.61
C ASP A 3 -4.75 27.24 13.46
N ILE A 4 -4.69 26.27 12.55
CA ILE A 4 -3.46 25.50 12.30
C ILE A 4 -2.46 26.41 11.61
N THR A 5 -1.39 26.78 12.32
CA THR A 5 -0.36 27.71 11.81
C THR A 5 0.71 27.00 10.98
N GLU A 6 0.91 25.69 11.19
CA GLU A 6 1.98 24.94 10.53
C GLU A 6 1.67 23.44 10.44
N ILE A 7 1.89 22.84 9.27
CA ILE A 7 1.85 21.39 9.06
C ILE A 7 3.15 20.97 8.36
N ILE A 8 3.86 19.98 8.93
CA ILE A 8 5.10 19.42 8.35
C ILE A 8 4.98 17.90 8.14
N THR A 9 5.77 17.33 7.22
CA THR A 9 6.10 15.88 7.25
C THR A 9 7.41 15.64 7.98
N SER A 10 7.49 14.57 8.78
CA SER A 10 8.72 14.20 9.52
C SER A 10 8.87 12.69 9.70
N ASN A 11 10.07 12.24 10.08
CA ASN A 11 10.34 10.87 10.50
C ASN A 11 10.01 10.67 12.00
N PHE A 12 9.71 9.44 12.42
CA PHE A 12 9.60 9.07 13.84
C PHE A 12 10.92 9.18 14.63
N SER A 13 12.08 9.33 13.99
CA SER A 13 13.33 9.68 14.69
C SER A 13 13.26 11.05 15.39
N GLU A 14 12.47 11.98 14.88
CA GLU A 14 12.44 13.37 15.35
C GLU A 14 11.44 13.61 16.49
N LEU A 15 10.81 12.57 17.05
CA LEU A 15 9.62 12.73 17.92
C LEU A 15 9.84 13.65 19.13
N ASP A 16 10.95 13.55 19.84
CA ASP A 16 11.22 14.41 21.01
C ASP A 16 11.44 15.87 20.58
N LYS A 17 12.29 16.10 19.56
CA LYS A 17 12.51 17.41 18.93
C LYS A 17 11.23 18.05 18.39
N LEU A 18 10.30 17.27 17.84
CA LEU A 18 8.98 17.75 17.43
C LEU A 18 8.15 18.23 18.63
N LEU A 19 8.16 17.47 19.73
CA LEU A 19 7.43 17.81 20.95
C LEU A 19 8.01 19.05 21.66
N GLU A 20 9.34 19.18 21.70
CA GLU A 20 10.08 20.37 22.14
C GLU A 20 9.70 21.61 21.31
N ASN A 21 9.56 21.44 19.99
CA ASN A 21 9.12 22.49 19.06
C ASN A 21 7.58 22.62 19.00
N TYR A 22 6.87 22.19 20.06
CA TYR A 22 5.43 22.33 20.28
C TYR A 22 4.52 21.70 19.21
N TYR A 23 5.01 20.78 18.38
CA TYR A 23 4.17 20.03 17.44
C TYR A 23 3.27 19.00 18.13
N ILE A 24 2.18 18.63 17.46
CA ILE A 24 1.42 17.40 17.68
C ILE A 24 1.90 16.36 16.64
N PRO A 25 2.62 15.29 17.04
CA PRO A 25 3.01 14.23 16.11
C PRO A 25 1.82 13.31 15.84
N ILE A 26 1.42 13.18 14.57
CA ILE A 26 0.35 12.31 14.09
C ILE A 26 0.96 11.22 13.21
N SER A 27 0.77 9.95 13.58
CA SER A 27 1.17 8.80 12.78
C SER A 27 0.27 8.64 11.56
N ILE A 28 0.87 8.70 10.38
CA ILE A 28 0.21 8.52 9.07
C ILE A 28 0.19 7.05 8.62
N VAL A 29 0.94 6.18 9.31
CA VAL A 29 1.02 4.73 9.07
C VAL A 29 0.17 3.89 10.02
N GLY A 30 -0.47 4.53 11.01
CA GLY A 30 -1.31 3.87 12.01
C GLY A 30 -0.57 3.64 13.33
N LYS A 31 -0.44 2.38 13.77
CA LYS A 31 0.32 2.07 15.00
C LYS A 31 1.82 2.30 14.75
N VAL A 32 2.47 3.03 15.65
CA VAL A 32 3.94 3.20 15.63
C VAL A 32 4.58 1.92 16.15
N TYR A 33 5.42 1.29 15.33
CA TYR A 33 6.22 0.12 15.70
C TYR A 33 7.69 0.52 15.88
N GLY A 34 8.44 -0.23 16.70
CA GLY A 34 9.84 0.05 17.01
C GLY A 34 10.07 0.80 18.33
N ASN A 35 11.34 1.13 18.60
CA ASN A 35 11.83 1.67 19.87
C ASN A 35 12.15 3.17 19.77
N TYR A 36 11.15 3.96 19.38
CA TYR A 36 11.20 5.41 19.50
C TYR A 36 10.80 5.85 20.91
N SER A 37 11.50 6.84 21.45
CA SER A 37 11.07 7.67 22.57
C SER A 37 9.77 8.42 22.21
N SER A 38 8.99 8.78 23.23
CA SER A 38 7.72 9.53 23.10
C SER A 38 6.66 8.94 22.14
N LYS A 39 6.78 7.67 21.71
CA LYS A 39 5.85 7.00 20.76
C LYS A 39 4.43 6.83 21.30
N ASP A 40 4.27 6.93 22.60
CA ASP A 40 3.03 7.00 23.37
C ASP A 40 2.26 8.31 23.12
N LYS A 41 2.97 9.42 22.83
CA LYS A 41 2.41 10.75 22.56
C LYS A 41 2.03 10.97 21.09
N VAL A 42 2.03 9.91 20.27
CA VAL A 42 1.80 9.98 18.83
C VAL A 42 0.34 9.67 18.49
N GLU A 43 -0.36 10.72 18.06
CA GLU A 43 -1.76 10.72 17.66
C GLU A 43 -2.03 9.98 16.35
N ARG A 44 -3.31 9.70 16.03
CA ARG A 44 -3.68 8.89 14.85
C ARG A 44 -5.00 9.34 14.22
N ILE A 45 -5.03 9.41 12.89
CA ILE A 45 -6.30 9.54 12.14
C ILE A 45 -7.03 8.19 12.16
N ARG A 46 -8.20 8.11 12.81
CA ARG A 46 -8.97 6.85 12.95
C ARG A 46 -9.38 6.30 11.57
N GLY A 47 -8.69 5.25 11.14
CA GLY A 47 -8.91 4.55 9.88
C GLY A 47 -7.72 4.61 8.91
N LEU A 48 -6.78 5.54 9.11
CA LEU A 48 -5.56 5.65 8.32
C LEU A 48 -4.47 4.75 8.89
N ASN A 49 -3.99 3.81 8.10
CA ASN A 49 -2.90 2.90 8.45
C ASN A 49 -2.33 2.20 7.20
N THR A 50 -1.14 1.63 7.30
CA THR A 50 -0.50 0.86 6.21
C THR A 50 -0.43 -0.65 6.47
N PHE A 51 -1.13 -1.18 7.48
CA PHE A 51 -1.04 -2.60 7.85
C PHE A 51 -1.34 -3.55 6.67
N ARG A 52 -2.31 -3.20 5.83
CA ARG A 52 -2.65 -3.99 4.62
C ARG A 52 -1.64 -3.86 3.47
N ASN A 53 -0.78 -2.83 3.47
CA ASN A 53 0.27 -2.68 2.48
C ASN A 53 1.51 -3.55 2.76
N PHE A 54 1.70 -4.05 4.00
CA PHE A 54 2.89 -4.81 4.43
C PHE A 54 3.40 -5.83 3.39
N TYR A 55 2.49 -6.57 2.77
CA TYR A 55 2.82 -7.59 1.77
C TYR A 55 3.25 -7.00 0.41
N ASN A 56 2.66 -5.88 -0.01
CA ASN A 56 3.08 -5.16 -1.22
C ASN A 56 4.41 -4.42 -0.98
N GLU A 57 4.64 -3.87 0.22
CA GLU A 57 5.92 -3.29 0.64
C GLU A 57 7.03 -4.35 0.61
N LYS A 58 6.79 -5.54 1.21
CA LYS A 58 7.70 -6.68 1.17
C LYS A 58 7.95 -7.22 -0.25
N ALA A 59 7.00 -7.01 -1.17
CA ALA A 59 7.13 -7.40 -2.57
C ALA A 59 7.75 -6.32 -3.48
N GLY A 60 8.02 -5.11 -2.97
CA GLY A 60 8.51 -3.98 -3.76
C GLY A 60 7.46 -3.33 -4.67
N ASP A 61 6.18 -3.70 -4.57
CA ASP A 61 5.09 -3.15 -5.38
C ASP A 61 4.62 -1.80 -4.83
N TYR A 62 5.51 -0.81 -4.85
CA TYR A 62 5.25 0.55 -4.36
C TYR A 62 4.10 1.26 -5.11
N LYS A 63 3.82 0.85 -6.34
CA LYS A 63 2.65 1.29 -7.11
C LYS A 63 1.34 0.78 -6.50
N SER A 64 1.25 -0.50 -6.13
CA SER A 64 0.11 -1.02 -5.36
C SER A 64 0.01 -0.38 -3.97
N CYS A 65 1.14 -0.16 -3.27
CA CYS A 65 1.15 0.54 -1.99
C CYS A 65 0.63 1.98 -2.09
N TYR A 66 1.02 2.70 -3.15
CA TYR A 66 0.59 4.06 -3.44
C TYR A 66 -0.91 4.14 -3.73
N LEU A 67 -1.42 3.30 -4.66
CA LEU A 67 -2.84 3.30 -5.03
C LEU A 67 -3.74 2.87 -3.86
N LEU A 68 -3.33 1.86 -3.08
CA LEU A 68 -4.06 1.48 -1.88
C LEU A 68 -4.01 2.56 -0.80
N TYR A 69 -2.92 3.32 -0.67
CA TYR A 69 -2.87 4.44 0.27
C TYR A 69 -3.75 5.62 -0.20
N GLN A 70 -3.73 5.99 -1.49
CA GLN A 70 -4.65 6.99 -2.05
C GLN A 70 -6.11 6.60 -1.81
N ASN A 71 -6.49 5.36 -2.14
CA ASN A 71 -7.85 4.88 -1.93
C ASN A 71 -8.27 4.92 -0.45
N ASN A 72 -7.34 4.69 0.48
CA ASN A 72 -7.60 4.88 1.90
C ASN A 72 -7.78 6.35 2.30
N LEU A 73 -7.06 7.30 1.69
CA LEU A 73 -7.26 8.74 1.90
C LEU A 73 -8.62 9.21 1.37
N GLU A 74 -8.97 8.83 0.14
CA GLU A 74 -10.26 9.08 -0.51
C GLU A 74 -11.43 8.55 0.35
N ARG A 75 -11.34 7.27 0.76
CA ARG A 75 -12.34 6.58 1.60
C ARG A 75 -12.47 7.16 3.01
N ILE A 76 -11.46 7.86 3.52
CA ILE A 76 -11.53 8.57 4.81
C ILE A 76 -12.14 9.97 4.61
N GLY A 77 -11.82 10.63 3.49
CA GLY A 77 -12.31 11.96 3.13
C GLY A 77 -11.48 13.09 3.73
N LEU A 78 -11.29 14.15 2.94
CA LEU A 78 -10.52 15.35 3.33
C LEU A 78 -11.06 15.98 4.62
N GLU A 79 -12.38 16.18 4.69
CA GLU A 79 -13.09 16.76 5.84
C GLU A 79 -12.79 16.01 7.15
N ARG A 80 -12.72 14.67 7.10
CA ARG A 80 -12.41 13.84 8.27
C ARG A 80 -10.96 13.97 8.70
N ILE A 81 -10.04 14.17 7.76
CA ILE A 81 -8.62 14.40 8.04
C ILE A 81 -8.44 15.78 8.69
N THR A 82 -9.04 16.83 8.11
CA THR A 82 -8.92 18.21 8.63
C THR A 82 -9.68 18.44 9.93
N SER A 83 -10.86 17.84 10.12
CA SER A 83 -11.56 17.86 11.41
C SER A 83 -10.78 17.10 12.49
N THR A 84 -10.10 16.00 12.15
CA THR A 84 -9.17 15.34 13.08
C THR A 84 -8.04 16.28 13.49
N PHE A 85 -7.39 16.96 12.54
CA PHE A 85 -6.36 17.97 12.82
C PHE A 85 -6.87 19.09 13.76
N ASN A 86 -8.00 19.71 13.41
CA ASN A 86 -8.61 20.79 14.19
C ASN A 86 -9.02 20.34 15.60
N ASN A 87 -9.47 19.10 15.78
CA ASN A 87 -9.83 18.56 17.09
C ASN A 87 -8.59 18.27 17.94
N LEU A 88 -7.52 17.71 17.35
CA LEU A 88 -6.26 17.52 18.06
C LEU A 88 -5.63 18.86 18.49
N CYS A 89 -5.67 19.87 17.63
CA CYS A 89 -5.22 21.23 17.98
C CYS A 89 -5.96 21.83 19.18
N LYS A 90 -7.27 21.58 19.31
CA LYS A 90 -8.08 21.96 20.49
C LYS A 90 -7.70 21.14 21.72
N THR A 91 -7.63 19.81 21.60
CA THR A 91 -7.33 18.90 22.73
C THR A 91 -5.93 19.13 23.32
N HIS A 92 -4.93 19.41 22.48
CA HIS A 92 -3.55 19.64 22.90
C HIS A 92 -3.19 21.12 23.09
N SER A 93 -4.13 22.06 22.88
CA SER A 93 -3.90 23.51 22.93
C SER A 93 -2.70 23.97 22.08
N LYS A 94 -2.53 23.40 20.88
CA LYS A 94 -1.37 23.55 19.98
C LYS A 94 -1.82 23.85 18.55
N THR A 95 -1.04 24.64 17.80
CA THR A 95 -1.34 25.03 16.40
C THR A 95 -0.49 24.33 15.34
N LYS A 96 0.49 23.52 15.75
CA LYS A 96 1.48 22.89 14.86
C LYS A 96 1.28 21.38 14.77
N ILE A 97 1.30 20.83 13.56
CA ILE A 97 1.09 19.39 13.30
C ILE A 97 2.27 18.78 12.55
N ALA A 98 2.73 17.62 13.00
CA ALA A 98 3.77 16.84 12.32
C ALA A 98 3.21 15.51 11.84
N LEU A 99 3.21 15.31 10.52
CA LEU A 99 2.74 14.11 9.83
C LEU A 99 3.89 13.09 9.79
N CYS A 100 3.92 12.22 10.79
CA CYS A 100 5.03 11.34 11.11
C CYS A 100 4.89 9.95 10.48
N GLY A 101 5.97 9.44 9.89
CA GLY A 101 6.04 8.10 9.31
C GLY A 101 7.44 7.48 9.36
N HIS A 102 7.56 6.22 8.93
CA HIS A 102 8.85 5.57 8.68
C HIS A 102 9.46 6.00 7.33
N GLY A 103 10.73 5.66 7.13
CA GLY A 103 11.49 5.83 5.88
C GLY A 103 12.40 7.05 5.88
N LYS A 104 13.66 6.89 5.48
CA LYS A 104 14.72 7.90 5.47
C LYS A 104 14.98 8.45 4.06
N GLU A 105 15.55 9.67 4.01
CA GLU A 105 16.13 10.29 2.81
C GLU A 105 15.20 10.27 1.57
N GLN A 106 15.35 9.25 0.72
CA GLN A 106 14.64 9.10 -0.55
C GLN A 106 13.89 7.75 -0.68
N GLU A 107 13.79 6.97 0.41
CA GLU A 107 12.99 5.73 0.45
C GLU A 107 11.50 6.02 0.14
N PHE A 108 10.74 5.02 -0.32
CA PHE A 108 9.30 5.17 -0.54
C PHE A 108 8.58 5.52 0.78
N CYS A 109 7.98 6.71 0.85
CA CYS A 109 7.50 7.28 2.11
C CYS A 109 6.05 7.76 2.03
N TYR A 110 5.13 7.05 2.70
CA TYR A 110 3.70 7.38 2.78
C TYR A 110 3.40 8.81 3.24
N ARG A 111 4.25 9.41 4.08
CA ARG A 111 4.07 10.79 4.58
C ARG A 111 4.05 11.81 3.44
N HIS A 112 4.76 11.54 2.35
CA HIS A 112 4.78 12.38 1.16
C HIS A 112 3.57 12.14 0.24
N ILE A 113 2.91 10.97 0.31
CA ILE A 113 1.63 10.71 -0.37
C ILE A 113 0.51 11.51 0.31
N LEU A 114 0.41 11.47 1.65
CA LEU A 114 -0.56 12.31 2.39
C LEU A 114 -0.30 13.80 2.16
N LYS A 115 0.95 14.25 2.20
CA LYS A 115 1.31 15.63 1.83
C LYS A 115 0.84 16.01 0.42
N ASN A 116 1.02 15.12 -0.56
CA ASN A 116 0.59 15.39 -1.93
C ASN A 116 -0.93 15.50 -2.05
N PHE A 117 -1.67 14.57 -1.44
CA PHE A 117 -3.14 14.62 -1.35
C PHE A 117 -3.63 15.91 -0.67
N LEU A 118 -2.98 16.34 0.42
CA LEU A 118 -3.31 17.60 1.10
C LEU A 118 -3.03 18.82 0.21
N ALA A 119 -1.88 18.85 -0.48
CA ALA A 119 -1.51 19.92 -1.39
C ALA A 119 -2.45 20.01 -2.62
N GLU A 120 -2.87 18.88 -3.17
CA GLU A 120 -3.88 18.78 -4.24
C GLU A 120 -5.27 19.29 -3.79
N ASN A 121 -5.50 19.37 -2.47
CA ASN A 121 -6.68 19.97 -1.84
C ASN A 121 -6.38 21.36 -1.22
N ASN A 122 -5.35 22.05 -1.70
CA ASN A 122 -4.93 23.40 -1.27
C ASN A 122 -4.47 23.54 0.20
N ILE A 123 -4.15 22.44 0.88
CA ILE A 123 -3.59 22.45 2.24
C ILE A 123 -2.07 22.37 2.16
N ASN A 124 -1.39 23.46 2.52
CA ASN A 124 0.07 23.50 2.53
C ASN A 124 0.66 22.57 3.61
N VAL A 125 1.70 21.82 3.24
CA VAL A 125 2.47 20.97 4.13
C VAL A 125 3.95 21.10 3.78
N VAL A 126 4.78 21.54 4.72
CA VAL A 126 6.24 21.71 4.54
C VAL A 126 6.97 20.38 4.81
N ASN A 127 8.22 20.22 4.36
CA ASN A 127 9.04 19.07 4.76
C ASN A 127 9.98 19.51 5.90
N ASN A 128 10.10 18.70 6.97
CA ASN A 128 11.11 18.89 8.01
C ASN A 128 12.52 18.40 7.59
N GLU A 129 12.64 17.89 6.36
CA GLU A 129 13.81 17.19 5.82
C GLU A 129 13.95 17.47 4.31
N LYS A 130 15.13 17.20 3.74
CA LYS A 130 15.38 17.39 2.29
C LYS A 130 14.86 16.17 1.49
N VAL A 131 13.71 16.33 0.85
CA VAL A 131 13.02 15.27 0.07
C VAL A 131 12.99 15.63 -1.41
N ASP A 132 13.30 14.69 -2.31
CA ASP A 132 12.96 14.85 -3.74
C ASP A 132 11.54 14.34 -4.01
N MET A 133 10.57 15.27 -4.04
CA MET A 133 9.18 14.97 -4.38
C MET A 133 9.02 14.42 -5.81
N SER A 134 9.97 14.67 -6.71
CA SER A 134 9.98 14.12 -8.07
C SER A 134 10.37 12.64 -8.05
N LEU A 135 11.34 12.26 -7.21
CA LEU A 135 11.71 10.87 -6.97
C LEU A 135 10.59 10.11 -6.26
N GLN A 136 9.95 10.69 -5.25
CA GLN A 136 8.74 10.10 -4.66
C GLN A 136 7.66 9.85 -5.74
N LYS A 137 7.36 10.85 -6.58
CA LYS A 137 6.40 10.70 -7.71
C LYS A 137 6.84 9.71 -8.80
N LYS A 138 8.13 9.36 -8.89
CA LYS A 138 8.62 8.23 -9.71
C LYS A 138 8.34 6.89 -9.02
N LEU A 139 8.71 6.75 -7.74
CA LEU A 139 8.48 5.52 -6.95
C LEU A 139 7.00 5.12 -6.90
N TRP A 140 6.08 6.09 -6.81
CA TRP A 140 4.63 5.87 -6.82
C TRP A 140 4.10 5.30 -8.15
N LYS A 141 4.83 5.50 -9.25
CA LYS A 141 4.48 5.04 -10.60
C LYS A 141 5.31 3.84 -11.05
N TYR A 142 6.41 3.55 -10.35
CA TYR A 142 7.35 2.50 -10.67
C TYR A 142 6.71 1.12 -10.51
N ASP A 143 6.77 0.31 -11.56
CA ASP A 143 6.12 -0.99 -11.63
C ASP A 143 7.19 -2.08 -11.75
N GLU A 144 7.74 -2.49 -10.61
CA GLU A 144 8.81 -3.49 -10.50
C GLU A 144 8.48 -4.80 -11.25
N TYR A 145 7.22 -5.21 -11.22
CA TYR A 145 6.77 -6.38 -11.96
C TYR A 145 6.86 -6.21 -13.48
N LYS A 146 6.83 -4.98 -14.02
CA LYS A 146 7.16 -4.71 -15.42
C LYS A 146 8.66 -4.72 -15.67
N THR A 147 9.48 -4.19 -14.75
CA THR A 147 10.96 -4.17 -14.90
C THR A 147 11.54 -5.59 -14.98
N ARG A 148 11.10 -6.50 -14.09
CA ARG A 148 11.63 -7.88 -14.03
C ARG A 148 11.15 -8.82 -15.16
N GLY A 149 10.14 -8.42 -15.94
CA GLY A 149 9.59 -9.22 -17.05
C GLY A 149 8.69 -10.40 -16.64
N HIS A 150 8.31 -11.20 -17.65
CA HIS A 150 7.37 -12.34 -17.54
C HIS A 150 7.88 -13.64 -18.18
N PHE A 151 9.20 -13.80 -18.31
CA PHE A 151 9.86 -14.95 -18.95
C PHE A 151 9.42 -15.23 -20.40
N ASN A 152 8.89 -14.22 -21.10
CA ASN A 152 8.38 -14.30 -22.47
C ASN A 152 7.34 -15.41 -22.70
N LEU A 153 6.60 -15.77 -21.64
CA LEU A 153 5.49 -16.72 -21.73
C LEU A 153 4.24 -16.06 -22.31
N ASP A 154 3.64 -16.76 -23.27
CA ASP A 154 2.45 -16.40 -24.05
C ASP A 154 1.13 -16.67 -23.30
N ASP A 155 0.18 -15.75 -23.43
CA ASP A 155 -1.13 -15.76 -22.77
C ASP A 155 -1.94 -17.04 -23.03
N GLU A 156 -1.91 -17.61 -24.24
CA GLU A 156 -2.65 -18.84 -24.57
C GLU A 156 -1.98 -20.09 -23.99
N ILE A 157 -0.65 -20.14 -23.89
CA ILE A 157 0.06 -21.20 -23.16
C ILE A 157 -0.31 -21.15 -21.67
N ILE A 158 -0.28 -19.96 -21.06
CA ILE A 158 -0.57 -19.74 -19.64
C ILE A 158 -2.05 -20.01 -19.34
N GLY A 159 -2.93 -19.52 -20.19
CA GLY A 159 -4.37 -19.78 -20.18
C GLY A 159 -4.70 -21.26 -20.18
N ARG A 160 -4.18 -22.03 -21.14
CA ARG A 160 -4.41 -23.48 -21.23
C ARG A 160 -3.89 -24.23 -19.99
N LYS A 161 -2.67 -23.91 -19.50
CA LYS A 161 -2.13 -24.53 -18.27
C LYS A 161 -2.99 -24.20 -17.04
N LEU A 162 -3.47 -22.96 -16.92
CA LEU A 162 -4.37 -22.55 -15.83
C LEU A 162 -5.77 -23.18 -15.94
N GLN A 163 -6.35 -23.26 -17.14
CA GLN A 163 -7.66 -23.89 -17.34
C GLN A 163 -7.62 -25.39 -17.02
N GLY A 164 -6.60 -26.11 -17.50
CA GLY A 164 -6.38 -27.54 -17.24
C GLY A 164 -5.80 -27.87 -15.86
N SER A 165 -5.59 -26.90 -14.98
CA SER A 165 -5.14 -27.14 -13.61
C SER A 165 -6.26 -27.64 -12.71
N LYS A 166 -5.91 -28.30 -11.60
CA LYS A 166 -6.85 -28.71 -10.56
C LYS A 166 -7.29 -27.51 -9.72
N TRP A 167 -8.58 -27.24 -9.67
CA TRP A 167 -9.17 -26.11 -8.94
C TRP A 167 -9.97 -26.57 -7.71
N ILE A 168 -9.75 -25.89 -6.58
CA ILE A 168 -10.40 -26.15 -5.29
C ILE A 168 -11.26 -24.94 -4.94
N VAL A 169 -12.56 -25.15 -4.71
CA VAL A 169 -13.51 -24.07 -4.37
C VAL A 169 -13.22 -23.51 -2.98
N ALA A 170 -13.13 -22.18 -2.86
CA ALA A 170 -12.87 -21.46 -1.62
C ALA A 170 -14.13 -21.38 -0.72
N LYS A 171 -14.58 -22.53 -0.19
CA LYS A 171 -15.82 -22.68 0.61
C LYS A 171 -15.95 -21.73 1.81
N THR A 172 -14.83 -21.20 2.32
CA THR A 172 -14.78 -20.26 3.44
C THR A 172 -15.14 -18.81 3.06
N MET A 173 -15.24 -18.49 1.76
CA MET A 173 -15.45 -17.13 1.25
C MET A 173 -16.76 -16.99 0.44
N PRO A 174 -17.94 -17.29 1.03
CA PRO A 174 -19.21 -17.37 0.28
C PRO A 174 -19.65 -16.04 -0.37
N LYS A 175 -19.17 -14.88 0.14
CA LYS A 175 -19.44 -13.56 -0.44
C LYS A 175 -18.52 -13.16 -1.60
N ASN A 176 -17.47 -13.94 -1.86
CA ASN A 176 -16.57 -13.77 -3.00
C ASN A 176 -16.26 -15.17 -3.58
N PRO A 177 -17.19 -15.77 -4.35
CA PRO A 177 -17.04 -17.14 -4.85
C PRO A 177 -15.88 -17.25 -5.84
N HIS A 178 -14.81 -17.89 -5.40
CA HIS A 178 -13.62 -18.17 -6.20
C HIS A 178 -13.11 -19.59 -5.96
N SER A 179 -12.16 -20.02 -6.78
CA SER A 179 -11.39 -21.25 -6.58
C SER A 179 -9.90 -20.93 -6.58
N TYR A 180 -9.07 -21.85 -6.08
CA TYR A 180 -7.62 -21.76 -6.14
C TYR A 180 -6.99 -23.05 -6.64
N THR A 181 -5.80 -22.94 -7.23
CA THR A 181 -4.92 -24.07 -7.54
C THR A 181 -3.65 -23.94 -6.70
N LEU A 182 -3.13 -25.07 -6.22
CA LEU A 182 -1.97 -25.11 -5.32
C LEU A 182 -0.69 -25.41 -6.12
N ARG A 183 0.42 -24.76 -5.76
CA ARG A 183 1.74 -24.95 -6.36
C ARG A 183 2.16 -26.42 -6.46
N LYS A 184 2.07 -27.13 -5.32
CA LYS A 184 2.37 -28.57 -5.20
C LYS A 184 1.47 -29.48 -6.07
N ASP A 185 0.28 -29.00 -6.46
CA ASP A 185 -0.68 -29.75 -7.28
C ASP A 185 -0.46 -29.50 -8.80
N MET A 186 0.43 -28.56 -9.19
CA MET A 186 0.68 -28.20 -10.60
C MET A 186 1.72 -29.08 -11.32
N GLY A 187 2.56 -29.79 -10.56
CA GLY A 187 3.58 -30.72 -11.06
C GLY A 187 4.85 -30.09 -11.65
N ASP A 188 4.91 -28.77 -11.81
CA ASP A 188 6.09 -28.02 -12.26
C ASP A 188 6.14 -26.68 -11.50
N ASP A 189 7.04 -26.62 -10.52
CA ASP A 189 7.23 -25.47 -9.62
C ASP A 189 7.80 -24.25 -10.34
N ASN A 190 8.73 -24.49 -11.29
CA ASN A 190 9.32 -23.45 -12.11
C ASN A 190 8.28 -22.82 -13.03
N LEU A 191 7.42 -23.62 -13.69
CA LEU A 191 6.32 -23.10 -14.49
C LEU A 191 5.31 -22.35 -13.63
N PHE A 192 4.96 -22.86 -12.44
CA PHE A 192 4.08 -22.16 -11.50
C PHE A 192 4.61 -20.77 -11.11
N LEU A 193 5.90 -20.67 -10.74
CA LEU A 193 6.53 -19.38 -10.41
C LEU A 193 6.57 -18.42 -11.60
N LYS A 194 6.77 -18.92 -12.82
CA LYS A 194 6.73 -18.10 -14.04
C LYS A 194 5.30 -17.65 -14.39
N ILE A 195 4.28 -18.49 -14.15
CA ILE A 195 2.86 -18.11 -14.26
C ILE A 195 2.55 -16.96 -13.28
N ALA A 196 2.99 -17.03 -12.03
CA ALA A 196 2.84 -15.93 -11.08
C ALA A 196 3.55 -14.64 -11.55
N SER A 197 4.69 -14.75 -12.25
CA SER A 197 5.31 -13.58 -12.89
C SER A 197 4.50 -13.01 -14.04
N HIS A 198 3.94 -13.85 -14.91
CA HIS A 198 3.06 -13.44 -15.99
C HIS A 198 1.78 -12.75 -15.44
N ILE A 199 1.15 -13.33 -14.41
CA ILE A 199 -0.01 -12.74 -13.72
C ILE A 199 0.33 -11.36 -13.13
N ARG A 200 1.46 -11.24 -12.41
CA ARG A 200 1.90 -9.97 -11.81
C ARG A 200 2.34 -8.93 -12.85
N TYR A 201 2.88 -9.35 -14.00
CA TYR A 201 3.31 -8.48 -15.10
C TYR A 201 2.11 -7.92 -15.88
N PHE A 202 1.18 -8.77 -16.33
CA PHE A 202 0.02 -8.33 -17.13
C PHE A 202 -1.18 -7.88 -16.29
N GLY A 203 -1.19 -8.22 -14.99
CA GLY A 203 -2.30 -7.95 -14.11
C GLY A 203 -2.58 -6.47 -13.85
N LYS A 204 -3.86 -6.11 -13.94
CA LYS A 204 -4.39 -4.82 -13.50
C LYS A 204 -4.38 -4.77 -11.96
N ILE A 205 -4.29 -3.58 -11.38
CA ILE A 205 -4.36 -3.42 -9.92
C ILE A 205 -5.84 -3.31 -9.52
N GLU A 206 -6.33 -4.26 -8.72
CA GLU A 206 -7.64 -4.22 -8.08
C GLU A 206 -7.48 -4.13 -6.56
N ILE A 207 -8.32 -3.32 -5.91
CA ILE A 207 -8.39 -3.24 -4.44
C ILE A 207 -9.59 -4.02 -3.95
N PHE A 208 -9.36 -5.05 -3.14
CA PHE A 208 -10.40 -5.90 -2.55
C PHE A 208 -10.10 -6.18 -1.07
N GLU A 209 -11.10 -6.08 -0.18
CA GLU A 209 -10.95 -6.24 1.28
C GLU A 209 -9.79 -5.42 1.91
N GLY A 210 -9.49 -4.28 1.28
CA GLY A 210 -8.42 -3.37 1.67
C GLY A 210 -7.00 -3.84 1.30
N VAL A 211 -6.85 -4.82 0.40
CA VAL A 211 -5.57 -5.27 -0.18
C VAL A 211 -5.57 -4.99 -1.69
N ALA A 212 -4.44 -4.54 -2.23
CA ALA A 212 -4.24 -4.38 -3.67
C ALA A 212 -3.61 -5.66 -4.24
N TYR A 213 -4.25 -6.21 -5.28
CA TYR A 213 -3.85 -7.43 -5.99
C TYR A 213 -3.51 -7.11 -7.45
N ARG A 214 -2.59 -7.88 -8.04
CA ARG A 214 -2.39 -7.92 -9.50
C ARG A 214 -3.30 -8.99 -10.08
N VAL A 215 -4.23 -8.59 -10.93
CA VAL A 215 -5.28 -9.46 -11.48
C VAL A 215 -5.17 -9.54 -12.99
N PHE A 216 -4.79 -10.72 -13.48
CA PHE A 216 -4.70 -11.05 -14.90
C PHE A 216 -6.05 -11.54 -15.43
N TYR A 217 -6.42 -11.11 -16.64
CA TYR A 217 -7.72 -11.36 -17.24
C TYR A 217 -7.54 -12.14 -18.55
N HIS A 218 -8.11 -13.35 -18.61
CA HIS A 218 -7.95 -14.22 -19.78
C HIS A 218 -9.10 -15.22 -19.88
N ASN A 219 -9.66 -15.38 -21.09
CA ASN A 219 -10.71 -16.35 -21.45
C ASN A 219 -11.85 -16.50 -20.41
N GLY A 220 -12.52 -15.39 -20.09
CA GLY A 220 -13.68 -15.34 -19.19
C GLY A 220 -13.36 -15.44 -17.68
N TYR A 221 -12.09 -15.56 -17.32
CA TYR A 221 -11.64 -15.66 -15.94
C TYR A 221 -10.69 -14.53 -15.55
N LYS A 222 -10.70 -14.19 -14.26
CA LYS A 222 -9.69 -13.34 -13.62
C LYS A 222 -8.86 -14.16 -12.63
N TYR A 223 -7.54 -13.98 -12.66
CA TYR A 223 -6.54 -14.77 -11.96
C TYR A 223 -5.64 -13.88 -11.11
N TRP A 224 -5.36 -14.26 -9.86
CA TRP A 224 -4.48 -13.50 -8.97
C TRP A 224 -3.83 -14.38 -7.90
N ASP A 225 -2.58 -14.09 -7.58
CA ASP A 225 -1.92 -14.59 -6.37
C ASP A 225 -1.98 -13.56 -5.22
N HIS A 226 -1.49 -13.92 -4.03
CA HIS A 226 -1.34 -12.97 -2.93
C HIS A 226 0.06 -12.34 -2.99
N PRO A 227 0.21 -11.00 -2.92
CA PRO A 227 1.54 -10.39 -2.78
C PRO A 227 2.25 -10.94 -1.55
N CYS A 228 3.52 -11.30 -1.67
CA CYS A 228 4.23 -12.05 -0.62
C CYS A 228 5.73 -11.77 -0.57
N ASP A 229 6.35 -11.57 -1.72
CA ASP A 229 7.75 -11.23 -1.94
C ASP A 229 7.97 -10.74 -3.39
N LEU A 230 9.18 -10.23 -3.64
CA LEU A 230 9.61 -9.68 -4.93
C LEU A 230 9.84 -10.73 -6.03
N LEU A 231 10.19 -11.98 -5.67
CA LEU A 231 10.64 -13.02 -6.60
C LEU A 231 9.61 -14.15 -6.84
N ASN A 232 8.42 -14.04 -6.24
CA ASN A 232 7.37 -15.07 -6.19
C ASN A 232 7.72 -16.33 -5.38
N ASN A 233 8.91 -16.42 -4.75
CA ASN A 233 9.39 -17.64 -4.08
C ASN A 233 8.41 -18.16 -3.02
N ASN A 234 7.67 -17.26 -2.37
CA ASN A 234 6.64 -17.52 -1.36
C ASN A 234 5.20 -17.51 -1.92
N VAL A 235 4.99 -17.72 -3.23
CA VAL A 235 3.65 -17.96 -3.80
C VAL A 235 3.35 -19.46 -3.72
N ASP A 236 2.30 -19.82 -2.98
CA ASP A 236 1.86 -21.23 -2.81
C ASP A 236 0.55 -21.56 -3.56
N LEU A 237 -0.21 -20.54 -3.97
CA LEU A 237 -1.48 -20.70 -4.67
C LEU A 237 -1.75 -19.57 -5.66
N ILE A 238 -2.55 -19.87 -6.68
CA ILE A 238 -3.14 -18.90 -7.61
C ILE A 238 -4.66 -19.06 -7.51
N ASN A 239 -5.36 -17.93 -7.36
CA ASN A 239 -6.83 -17.87 -7.32
C ASN A 239 -7.41 -17.63 -8.72
N ARG A 240 -8.68 -18.00 -8.90
CA ARG A 240 -9.48 -17.75 -10.10
C ARG A 240 -10.94 -17.48 -9.75
N ALA A 241 -11.53 -16.47 -10.37
CA ALA A 241 -12.97 -16.23 -10.38
C ALA A 241 -13.45 -16.00 -11.82
N ILE A 242 -14.74 -16.22 -12.07
CA ILE A 242 -15.40 -15.86 -13.34
C ILE A 242 -15.45 -14.32 -13.43
N VAL A 243 -15.32 -13.79 -14.64
CA VAL A 243 -15.64 -12.37 -14.93
C VAL A 243 -17.14 -12.27 -15.19
N ASN A 244 -17.82 -11.49 -14.33
CA ASN A 244 -19.22 -11.10 -14.50
C ASN A 244 -19.31 -9.82 -15.36
#